data_AF-A0A968BPL5-F1
#
_entry.id   AF-A0A968BPL5-F1
#
_cell.length_a   1.000
_cell.length_b   1.000
_cell.length_c   1.000
_cell.angle_alpha   90.00
_cell.angle_beta   90.00
_cell.angle_gamma   90.00
#
_symmetry.space_group_name_H-M   'P 1'
#
loop_
_entity.id
_entity.type
_entity.pdbx_description
1 polymer ?
#
loop_
_entity_poly.entity_id
_entity_poly.type
_entity_poly.pdbx_seq_one_letter_code
_entity_poly.pdbx_strand_id
1 'polypeptide(L)' 'EAGVDILVLDDDVGMPTTMIISPAMWREFLGPRLAGIIRAARAVKPDLRVLYHSDGY' A
#
# COMPACT_ATOMS: atom_id res chain seq x y z
N GLU A 1 4.36 20.95 -3.65
CA GLU A 1 4.67 19.52 -3.36
C GLU A 1 6.15 19.21 -3.66
N ALA A 2 6.64 18.01 -3.33
CA ALA A 2 8.05 17.61 -3.47
C ALA A 2 8.46 17.02 -4.85
N GLY A 3 7.55 16.98 -5.83
CA GLY A 3 7.88 16.57 -7.21
C GLY A 3 8.17 15.09 -7.44
N VAL A 4 7.67 14.19 -6.58
CA VAL A 4 7.97 12.75 -6.65
C VAL A 4 7.34 12.06 -7.87
N ASP A 5 7.99 10.99 -8.35
CA ASP A 5 7.52 10.16 -9.46
C ASP A 5 6.78 8.90 -9.02
N ILE A 6 7.15 8.36 -7.85
CA ILE A 6 6.60 7.13 -7.29
C ILE A 6 6.34 7.33 -5.79
N LEU A 7 5.15 6.90 -5.34
CA LEU A 7 4.85 6.70 -3.93
C LEU A 7 5.03 5.23 -3.59
N VAL A 8 5.89 4.93 -2.62
CA VAL A 8 6.11 3.57 -2.11
C VAL A 8 5.38 3.42 -0.78
N LEU A 9 4.56 2.36 -0.68
CA LEU A 9 3.87 1.93 0.54
C LEU A 9 4.47 0.58 0.93
N ASP A 10 5.07 0.51 2.11
CA ASP A 10 6.00 -0.54 2.51
C ASP A 10 5.53 -1.19 3.82
N ASP A 11 4.39 -1.89 3.75
CA ASP A 11 3.79 -2.55 4.93
C ASP A 11 4.15 -4.04 4.88
N ASP A 12 5.16 -4.44 5.64
CA ASP A 12 5.60 -5.85 5.79
C ASP A 12 4.57 -6.67 6.57
N VAL A 13 3.52 -7.08 5.86
CA VAL A 13 2.42 -7.90 6.38
C VAL A 13 2.60 -9.38 6.07
N GLY A 14 3.68 -9.75 5.39
CA GLY A 14 4.05 -11.12 5.06
C GLY A 14 5.31 -11.61 5.74
N MET A 15 5.47 -12.92 5.70
CA MET A 15 6.62 -13.69 6.19
C MET A 15 6.92 -14.81 5.18
N PRO A 16 8.05 -15.54 5.28
CA PRO A 16 8.59 -16.34 4.17
C PRO A 16 7.62 -17.30 3.44
N THR A 17 6.59 -17.80 4.11
CA THR A 17 5.64 -18.76 3.54
C THR A 17 4.16 -18.41 3.79
N THR A 18 3.85 -17.24 4.35
CA THR A 18 2.46 -16.82 4.63
C THR A 18 2.40 -15.35 5.04
N MET A 19 1.19 -14.78 5.07
CA MET A 19 0.94 -13.51 5.75
C MET A 19 1.04 -13.61 7.28
N ILE A 20 1.52 -12.53 7.94
CA ILE A 20 1.51 -12.33 9.40
C ILE A 20 0.09 -12.17 9.93
N ILE A 21 -0.78 -11.51 9.14
CA ILE A 21 -2.21 -11.36 9.41
C ILE A 21 -3.02 -12.12 8.36
N SER A 22 -4.23 -12.57 8.71
CA SER A 22 -5.07 -13.23 7.70
C SER A 22 -5.42 -12.27 6.56
N PRO A 23 -5.64 -12.78 5.33
CA PRO A 23 -6.15 -11.94 4.24
C PRO A 23 -7.46 -11.22 4.58
N ALA A 24 -8.28 -11.79 5.46
CA ALA A 24 -9.50 -11.16 5.95
C ALA A 24 -9.18 -9.91 6.81
N MET A 25 -8.26 -10.03 7.76
CA MET A 25 -7.78 -8.91 8.56
C MET A 25 -7.13 -7.82 7.69
N TRP A 26 -6.34 -8.20 6.68
CA TRP A 26 -5.76 -7.23 5.75
C TRP A 26 -6.85 -6.42 5.03
N ARG A 27 -7.90 -7.09 4.53
CA ARG A 27 -9.02 -6.43 3.86
C ARG A 27 -9.85 -5.54 4.78
N GLU A 28 -9.96 -5.89 6.05
CA GLU A 28 -10.70 -5.11 7.04
C GLU A 28 -9.91 -3.87 7.50
N PHE A 29 -8.63 -4.06 7.82
CA PHE A 29 -7.84 -3.04 8.52
C PHE A 29 -6.91 -2.24 7.61
N LEU A 30 -6.24 -2.85 6.63
CA LEU A 30 -5.20 -2.18 5.83
C LEU A 30 -5.70 -1.70 4.47
N GLY A 31 -6.32 -2.59 3.68
CA GLY A 31 -6.72 -2.32 2.30
C GLY A 31 -7.48 -1.00 2.10
N PRO A 32 -8.54 -0.70 2.88
CA PRO A 32 -9.30 0.55 2.73
C PRO A 32 -8.48 1.81 3.03
N ARG A 33 -7.52 1.72 3.96
CA ARG A 33 -6.65 2.84 4.36
C ARG A 33 -5.59 3.10 3.29
N LEU A 34 -4.96 2.04 2.76
CA LEU A 34 -4.02 2.14 1.64
C LEU A 34 -4.70 2.73 0.40
N ALA A 35 -5.91 2.27 0.08
CA ALA A 35 -6.70 2.85 -1.00
C ALA A 35 -7.02 4.34 -0.76
N GLY A 36 -7.25 4.73 0.49
CA GLY A 36 -7.42 6.14 0.89
C GLY A 36 -6.19 6.99 0.62
N ILE A 37 -5.00 6.50 1.02
CA ILE A 37 -3.72 7.16 0.77
C ILE A 37 -3.50 7.34 -0.74
N ILE A 38 -3.71 6.28 -1.53
CA ILE A 38 -3.54 6.31 -2.99
C ILE A 38 -4.49 7.32 -3.63
N ARG A 39 -5.76 7.35 -3.22
CA ARG A 39 -6.74 8.33 -3.73
C ARG A 39 -6.33 9.75 -3.40
N ALA A 40 -5.90 10.02 -2.16
CA ALA A 40 -5.46 11.34 -1.75
C ALA A 40 -4.22 11.79 -2.54
N ALA A 41 -3.24 10.90 -2.73
CA ALA A 41 -2.04 11.20 -3.51
C ALA A 41 -2.36 11.46 -4.99
N ARG A 42 -3.27 10.66 -5.59
CA ARG A 42 -3.69 10.85 -6.98
C ARG A 42 -4.61 12.05 -7.20
N ALA A 43 -5.30 12.54 -6.17
CA ALA A 43 -6.01 13.82 -6.24
C ALA A 43 -5.05 14.99 -6.46
N VAL A 44 -3.79 14.85 -6.02
CA VAL A 44 -2.72 15.84 -6.22
C VAL A 44 -1.97 15.59 -7.54
N LYS A 45 -1.59 14.35 -7.82
CA LYS A 45 -0.89 13.95 -9.05
C LYS A 45 -1.57 12.72 -9.68
N PRO A 46 -2.49 12.91 -10.65
CA PRO A 46 -3.31 11.83 -11.20
C PRO A 46 -2.52 10.67 -11.84
N ASP A 47 -1.34 10.96 -12.38
CA ASP A 47 -0.44 9.99 -13.03
C ASP A 47 0.60 9.40 -12.06
N LEU A 48 0.48 9.67 -10.75
CA LEU A 48 1.41 9.16 -9.74
C LEU A 48 1.42 7.63 -9.74
N ARG A 49 2.62 7.08 -9.93
CA ARG A 49 2.90 5.66 -9.85
C ARG A 49 2.94 5.27 -8.37
N VAL A 50 2.37 4.11 -8.05
CA VAL A 50 2.35 3.59 -6.69
C VAL A 50 2.92 2.18 -6.69
N LEU A 51 3.83 1.92 -5.76
CA LEU A 51 4.33 0.59 -5.45
C LEU A 51 3.86 0.23 -4.04
N TYR A 52 3.20 -0.91 -3.91
CA TYR A 52 2.87 -1.51 -2.62
C TYR A 52 3.74 -2.75 -2.43
N HIS A 53 4.56 -2.74 -1.40
CA HIS A 53 5.45 -3.84 -1.02
C HIS A 53 5.02 -4.44 0.31
N SER A 54 5.27 -5.74 0.41
CA SER A 54 5.30 -6.50 1.65
C SER A 54 6.35 -7.60 1.46
N ASP A 55 7.15 -7.87 2.49
CA ASP A 55 7.97 -9.06 2.55
C ASP A 55 7.13 -10.35 2.49
N GLY A 56 7.69 -11.44 1.94
CA GLY A 56 7.02 -12.75 1.87
C GLY A 56 5.82 -12.81 0.89
N TYR A 57 5.10 -13.94 0.84
CA TYR A 57 3.86 -14.12 0.04
C TYR A 57 2.78 -14.91 0.77
#